data_AF-A0A7R9R3Z3-F1
#
_entry.id   AF-A0A7R9R3Z3-F1
#
_cell.length_a   1.000
_cell.length_b   1.000
_cell.length_c   1.000
_cell.angle_alpha   90.00
_cell.angle_beta   90.00
_cell.angle_gamma   90.00
#
_symmetry.space_group_name_H-M   'P 1'
#
loop_
_entity.id
_entity.type
_entity.pdbx_description
1 polymer ?
#
loop_
_entity_poly.entity_id
_entity_poly.type
_entity_poly.pdbx_seq_one_letter_code
_entity_poly.pdbx_strand_id
1 'polypeptide(L)' 'MLRKLLNWLGVTKATGYAWLKRWNSRGYEGIIPEFGGGRPFKLTEEQKEELYRNAQGKRMDNEGSSGSH' A
#
# COMPACT_ATOMS: atom_id res chain seq x y z
N MET A 1 21.40 13.26 8.17
CA MET A 1 20.25 12.53 8.75
C MET A 1 19.21 12.14 7.69
N LEU A 2 18.69 13.08 6.88
CA LEU A 2 17.65 12.80 5.85
C LEU A 2 18.02 11.70 4.81
N ARG A 3 19.29 11.64 4.38
CA ARG A 3 19.73 10.71 3.31
C ARG A 3 19.69 9.22 3.71
N LYS A 4 19.88 8.89 5.00
CA LYS A 4 19.86 7.50 5.48
C LYS A 4 18.43 6.95 5.57
N LEU A 5 17.48 7.78 6.01
CA LEU A 5 16.07 7.41 6.14
C LEU A 5 15.39 7.13 4.77
N LEU A 6 15.73 7.92 3.76
CA LEU A 6 15.13 7.80 2.42
C LEU A 6 15.52 6.47 1.74
N ASN A 7 16.75 6.02 1.96
CA ASN A 7 17.21 4.73 1.44
C ASN A 7 16.52 3.55 2.11
N TRP A 8 16.21 3.65 3.40
CA TRP A 8 15.55 2.57 4.15
C TRP A 8 14.06 2.44 3.79
N LEU A 9 13.40 3.55 3.53
CA LEU A 9 12.00 3.59 3.10
C LEU A 9 11.81 3.33 1.60
N GLY A 10 12.89 3.16 0.83
CA GLY A 10 12.84 2.96 -0.62
C GLY A 10 12.29 4.17 -1.40
N VAL A 11 12.33 5.37 -0.82
CA VAL A 11 11.77 6.59 -1.42
C VAL A 11 12.86 7.53 -1.90
N THR A 12 12.59 8.21 -3.01
CA THR A 12 13.53 9.20 -3.54
C THR A 12 13.62 10.44 -2.64
N LYS A 13 14.74 11.17 -2.73
CA LYS A 13 14.91 12.42 -1.98
C LYS A 13 13.81 13.44 -2.27
N ALA A 14 13.37 13.52 -3.52
CA ALA A 14 12.31 14.44 -3.94
C ALA A 14 10.99 14.14 -3.22
N THR A 15 10.62 12.86 -3.11
CA THR A 15 9.41 12.43 -2.38
C THR A 15 9.49 12.81 -0.91
N GLY A 16 10.64 12.56 -0.27
CA GLY A 16 10.86 12.94 1.13
C GLY A 16 10.74 14.44 1.39
N TYR A 17 11.31 15.27 0.52
CA TYR A 17 11.17 16.73 0.62
C TYR A 17 9.74 17.20 0.40
N ALA A 18 9.01 16.58 -0.53
CA ALA A 18 7.60 16.90 -0.76
C ALA A 18 6.75 16.63 0.50
N TRP A 19 6.96 15.48 1.16
CA TRP A 19 6.28 15.15 2.41
C TRP A 19 6.62 16.13 3.53
N LEU A 20 7.91 16.46 3.70
CA LEU A 20 8.34 17.44 4.71
C LEU A 20 7.71 18.82 4.47
N LYS A 21 7.65 19.27 3.21
CA LYS A 21 7.03 20.56 2.86
C LYS A 21 5.53 20.56 3.13
N ARG A 22 4.83 19.46 2.84
CA ARG A 22 3.38 19.32 3.11
C ARG A 22 3.10 19.28 4.61
N TRP A 23 3.87 18.52 5.37
CA TRP A 23 3.77 18.50 6.82
C TRP A 23 4.00 19.88 7.43
N ASN A 24 5.05 20.59 7.00
CA ASN A 24 5.34 21.94 7.51
C ASN A 24 4.27 22.98 7.15
N SER A 25 3.42 22.73 6.16
CA SER A 25 2.36 23.67 5.74
C SER A 25 0.97 23.31 6.24
N ARG A 26 0.65 22.02 6.38
CA ARG A 26 -0.70 21.54 6.71
C ARG A 26 -0.72 20.61 7.93
N GLY A 27 0.41 20.43 8.62
CA GLY A 27 0.52 19.51 9.74
C GLY A 27 0.15 18.08 9.33
N TYR A 28 -0.62 17.41 10.20
CA TYR A 28 -1.04 16.02 10.02
C TYR A 28 -1.82 15.78 8.72
N GLU A 29 -2.69 16.71 8.34
CA GLU A 29 -3.48 16.64 7.11
C GLU A 29 -2.60 16.62 5.86
N GLY A 30 -1.39 17.21 5.93
CA GLY A 30 -0.43 17.23 4.83
C GLY A 30 0.28 15.89 4.57
N ILE A 31 0.27 14.97 5.54
CA ILE A 31 0.81 13.61 5.38
C ILE A 31 -0.24 12.62 4.92
N ILE A 32 -1.53 12.90 5.14
CA ILE A 32 -2.61 12.08 4.59
C ILE A 32 -2.44 12.08 3.06
N PRO A 33 -2.22 10.92 2.44
CA PRO A 33 -2.08 10.88 1.01
C PRO A 33 -3.41 11.28 0.39
N GLU A 34 -3.37 12.21 -0.56
CA GLU A 34 -4.52 12.63 -1.36
C GLU A 34 -4.90 11.50 -2.34
N PHE A 35 -5.25 10.31 -1.83
CA PHE A 35 -5.83 9.20 -2.60
C PHE A 35 -7.28 9.54 -3.00
N GLY A 36 -7.50 10.72 -3.57
CA GLY A 36 -8.81 11.28 -3.84
C GLY A 36 -9.20 11.32 -5.32
N GLY A 37 -8.45 10.68 -6.22
CA GLY A 37 -8.72 10.86 -7.65
C GLY A 37 -7.91 9.99 -8.59
N GLY A 38 -7.52 8.78 -8.17
CA GLY A 38 -7.09 7.78 -9.14
C GLY A 38 -8.26 7.39 -10.03
N ARG A 39 -7.99 6.94 -11.27
CA ARG A 39 -9.02 6.31 -12.11
C ARG A 39 -9.76 5.28 -11.25
N PRO A 40 -11.10 5.31 -11.18
CA PRO A 40 -11.84 4.30 -10.42
C PRO A 40 -11.34 2.91 -10.81
N PHE A 41 -11.20 2.04 -9.82
CA PHE A 41 -10.77 0.67 -10.05
C PHE A 41 -11.58 0.10 -11.21
N LYS A 42 -10.90 -0.52 -12.18
CA LYS A 42 -11.56 -1.14 -13.35
C LYS A 42 -12.50 -2.29 -12.97
N LEU A 43 -12.47 -2.69 -11.70
CA LEU A 43 -13.18 -3.82 -11.16
C LEU A 43 -14.53 -3.37 -10.62
N THR A 44 -15.59 -4.07 -11.03
CA THR A 44 -16.89 -3.93 -10.39
C THR A 44 -16.84 -4.47 -8.97
N GLU A 45 -17.88 -4.21 -8.18
CA GLU A 45 -17.92 -4.66 -6.79
C GLU A 45 -17.92 -6.19 -6.69
N GLU A 46 -18.59 -6.86 -7.63
CA GLU A 46 -18.63 -8.32 -7.74
C GLU A 46 -17.24 -8.90 -8.04
N GLN A 47 -16.47 -8.24 -8.90
CA GLN A 47 -15.10 -8.65 -9.22
C GLN A 47 -14.14 -8.46 -8.04
N LYS A 48 -14.37 -7.44 -7.20
CA LYS A 48 -13.61 -7.28 -5.95
C LYS A 48 -13.95 -8.39 -4.96
N GLU A 49 -15.22 -8.71 -4.78
CA GLU A 49 -15.64 -9.80 -3.90
C GLU A 49 -15.07 -11.15 -4.32
N GLU A 50 -15.05 -11.44 -5.62
CA GLU A 50 -14.45 -12.65 -6.16
C GLU A 50 -12.94 -12.70 -5.88
N LEU A 51 -12.23 -11.58 -6.04
CA LEU A 51 -10.82 -11.49 -5.66
C LEU A 51 -10.60 -11.73 -4.17
N TYR A 52 -11.44 -11.19 -3.29
CA TYR A 52 -11.35 -11.46 -1.86
C TYR A 52 -11.60 -12.93 -1.52
N ARG A 53 -12.62 -13.55 -2.13
CA ARG A 53 -12.88 -14.99 -1.97
C ARG A 53 -11.69 -15.83 -2.40
N ASN A 54 -11.10 -15.52 -3.56
CA ASN A 54 -9.94 -16.26 -4.09
C ASN A 54 -8.66 -16.03 -3.27
N ALA A 55 -8.47 -14.83 -2.71
CA ALA A 55 -7.34 -14.53 -1.85
C ALA A 55 -7.42 -15.24 -0.49
N GLN A 56 -8.63 -15.44 0.05
CA GLN A 56 -8.85 -16.19 1.29
C GLN A 56 -8.80 -17.70 1.05
N GLY A 57 -9.28 -18.18 -0.11
CA GLY A 57 -9.17 -19.59 -0.52
C GLY A 57 -7.71 -20.06 -0.58
N LYS A 58 -6.82 -19.27 -1.20
CA LYS A 58 -5.39 -19.59 -1.29
C LYS A 58 -4.64 -19.70 0.05
N ARG A 59 -5.22 -19.21 1.15
CA ARG A 59 -4.65 -19.38 2.50
C ARG A 59 -4.93 -20.76 3.08
N MET A 60 -6.07 -21.36 2.73
CA MET A 60 -6.48 -22.67 3.23
C MET A 60 -5.78 -23.82 2.48
N ASP A 61 -5.41 -23.60 1.22
CA ASP A 61 -4.78 -24.61 0.37
C ASP A 61 -3.30 -24.88 0.74
N ASN A 62 -2.65 -23.94 1.43
CA ASN A 62 -1.20 -23.99 1.70
C ASN A 62 -0.85 -24.63 3.07
N GLU A 63 -1.84 -24.93 3.91
CA GLU A 63 -1.64 -25.64 5.19
C GLU A 63 -1.91 -27.16 5.08
N GLY A 64 -2.41 -27.65 3.94
CA GLY A 64 -2.78 -29.05 3.74
C GLY A 64 -1.73 -29.96 3.08
N SER A 65 -0.57 -29.45 2.67
CA SER A 65 0.40 -30.22 1.86
C SER A 65 1.75 -30.48 2.56
N SER A 66 1.82 -30.42 3.88
CA SER A 66 2.97 -30.91 4.65
C SER A 66 2.51 -31.97 5.64
N GLY A 67 2.63 -33.23 5.26
CA GLY A 67 2.31 -34.34 6.17
C GLY A 67 2.04 -35.66 5.48
N SER A 68 2.94 -36.13 4.62
CA SER A 68 3.12 -37.56 4.28
C SER A 68 4.41 -37.72 3.48
N HIS A 69 5.53 -37.87 4.20
CA HIS A 69 6.69 -38.66 3.79
C HIS A 69 7.11 -39.46 5.02
#